data_AF-A0A4Q7XWA7-F1
#
_entry.id   AF-A0A4Q7XWA7-F1
#
_cell.length_a   1.000
_cell.length_b   1.000
_cell.length_c   1.000
_cell.angle_alpha   90.00
_cell.angle_beta   90.00
_cell.angle_gamma   90.00
#
_symmetry.space_group_name_H-M   'P 1'
#
loop_
_entity.id
_entity.type
_entity.pdbx_description
1 polymer ?
#
loop_
_entity_poly.entity_id
_entity_poly.type
_entity_poly.pdbx_seq_one_letter_code
_entity_poly.pdbx_strand_id
1 'polypeptide(L)'
;MNETSVPGTREVTAAAAFAGMRRVVPVVFKAACPDCRGRFELAANALRLAIGGSSRTTFYSFTCPGCDTAVRKPAGDRIVQLLSGAGVRTLRLHSTV
;
A
#
# COMPACT_ATOMS: atom_id res chain seq x y z
N MET A 1 -22.01 -50.04 0.19
CA MET A 1 -20.59 -49.72 -0.09
C MET A 1 -20.51 -48.69 -1.19
N ASN A 2 -20.17 -47.43 -0.87
CA ASN A 2 -19.26 -46.57 -1.64
C ASN A 2 -19.20 -45.16 -1.02
N GLU A 3 -18.29 -44.99 -0.06
CA GLU A 3 -17.82 -43.68 0.38
C GLU A 3 -16.92 -43.08 -0.70
N THR A 4 -17.38 -42.01 -1.33
CA THR A 4 -16.59 -41.23 -2.28
C THR A 4 -15.67 -40.29 -1.49
N SER A 5 -14.39 -40.68 -1.40
CA SER A 5 -13.31 -39.89 -0.81
C SER A 5 -13.12 -38.55 -1.54
N VAL A 6 -13.27 -37.44 -0.82
CA VAL A 6 -12.87 -36.10 -1.27
C VAL A 6 -11.35 -35.96 -1.03
N PRO A 7 -10.53 -35.64 -2.03
CA PRO A 7 -9.09 -35.42 -1.82
C PRO A 7 -8.88 -34.16 -0.98
N GLY A 8 -8.31 -34.33 0.21
CA GLY A 8 -8.02 -33.24 1.14
C GLY A 8 -7.18 -32.15 0.48
N THR A 9 -7.66 -30.91 0.57
CA THR A 9 -6.86 -29.71 0.32
C THR A 9 -5.61 -29.79 1.20
N ARG A 10 -4.45 -30.04 0.58
CA ARG A 10 -3.18 -30.00 1.30
C ARG A 10 -2.99 -28.59 1.82
N GLU A 11 -3.16 -28.41 3.13
CA GLU A 11 -2.79 -27.18 3.81
C GLU A 11 -1.28 -27.00 3.64
N VAL A 12 -0.91 -25.99 2.87
CA VAL A 12 0.48 -25.61 2.66
C VAL A 12 0.74 -24.35 3.47
N THR A 13 1.87 -24.32 4.18
CA THR A 13 2.28 -23.11 4.87
C THR A 13 2.65 -22.03 3.86
N ALA A 14 2.34 -20.76 4.16
CA ALA A 14 2.71 -19.64 3.30
C ALA A 14 4.22 -19.65 2.98
N ALA A 15 5.07 -19.93 3.98
CA ALA A 15 6.51 -20.06 3.77
C ALA A 15 6.85 -21.11 2.68
N ALA A 16 6.20 -22.28 2.68
CA ALA A 16 6.40 -23.29 1.65
C ALA A 16 5.86 -22.86 0.28
N ALA A 17 4.73 -22.16 0.23
CA ALA A 17 4.16 -21.64 -1.02
C ALA A 17 5.06 -20.57 -1.67
N PHE A 18 5.75 -19.76 -0.86
CA PHE A 18 6.57 -18.63 -1.32
C PHE A 18 8.09 -18.95 -1.36
N ALA A 19 8.54 -20.15 -0.96
CA ALA A 19 9.96 -20.52 -0.85
C ALA A 19 10.77 -20.39 -2.17
N GLY A 20 10.11 -20.42 -3.33
CA GLY A 20 10.75 -20.22 -4.64
C GLY A 20 10.85 -18.76 -5.10
N MET A 21 10.23 -17.80 -4.39
CA MET A 21 10.19 -16.40 -4.83
C MET A 21 11.50 -15.69 -4.49
N ARG A 22 12.34 -15.51 -5.52
CA ARG A 22 13.70 -14.94 -5.39
C ARG A 22 13.79 -13.44 -5.67
N ARG A 23 12.76 -12.84 -6.28
CA ARG A 23 12.72 -11.39 -6.54
C ARG A 23 11.32 -10.86 -6.37
N VAL A 24 11.22 -9.72 -5.70
CA VAL A 24 10.01 -8.89 -5.64
C VAL A 24 10.33 -7.63 -6.42
N VAL A 25 9.52 -7.33 -7.45
CA VAL A 25 9.63 -6.06 -8.17
C VAL A 25 8.95 -4.99 -7.31
N PRO A 26 9.66 -3.93 -6.89
CA PRO A 26 9.05 -2.89 -6.09
C PRO A 26 8.01 -2.13 -6.92
N VAL A 27 6.83 -1.91 -6.34
CA VAL A 27 5.82 -1.03 -6.95
C VAL A 27 6.34 0.41 -6.90
N VAL A 28 6.36 1.06 -8.06
CA VAL A 28 6.75 2.46 -8.22
C VAL A 28 5.51 3.34 -8.43
N PHE A 29 5.48 4.48 -7.75
CA PHE A 29 4.40 5.44 -7.80
C PHE A 29 4.89 6.74 -8.42
N LYS A 30 4.18 7.22 -9.44
CA LYS A 30 4.45 8.53 -10.03
C LYS A 30 3.82 9.61 -9.15
N ALA A 31 4.66 10.45 -8.57
CA ALA A 31 4.24 11.59 -7.78
C ALA A 31 4.68 12.89 -8.44
N ALA A 32 3.79 13.89 -8.42
CA ALA A 32 4.11 15.25 -8.84
C ALA A 32 4.09 16.17 -7.61
N CYS A 33 5.17 16.92 -7.44
CA CYS A 33 5.27 17.95 -6.40
C CYS A 33 4.58 19.24 -6.88
N PRO A 34 3.64 19.83 -6.11
CA PRO A 34 3.00 21.08 -6.48
C PRO A 34 3.94 22.30 -6.39
N ASP A 35 4.96 22.23 -5.53
CA ASP A 35 5.91 23.34 -5.28
C ASP A 35 6.94 23.47 -6.40
N CYS A 36 7.76 22.44 -6.62
CA CYS A 36 8.79 22.45 -7.67
C CYS A 36 8.29 21.98 -9.04
N ARG A 37 7.03 21.52 -9.15
CA ARG A 37 6.41 20.94 -10.36
C ARG A 37 7.16 19.74 -10.97
N GLY A 38 8.14 19.20 -10.26
CA GLY A 38 8.88 18.01 -10.64
C GLY A 38 8.02 16.74 -10.56
N ARG A 39 8.30 15.80 -11.44
CA ARG A 39 7.71 14.46 -11.45
C ARG A 39 8.76 13.47 -11.00
N PHE A 40 8.43 12.65 -10.01
CA PHE A 40 9.34 11.70 -9.40
C PHE A 40 8.68 10.34 -9.28
N GLU A 41 9.50 9.30 -9.34
CA GLU A 41 9.06 7.93 -9.09
C GLU A 41 9.45 7.56 -7.66
N LEU A 42 8.45 7.24 -6.84
CA LEU A 42 8.60 6.94 -5.43
C LEU A 42 8.27 5.48 -5.18
N ALA A 43 9.09 4.81 -4.37
CA ALA A 43 8.78 3.48 -3.88
C ALA A 43 7.69 3.54 -2.79
N ALA A 44 7.02 2.41 -2.54
CA ALA A 44 5.94 2.30 -1.54
C ALA A 44 6.35 2.78 -0.13
N ASN A 45 7.63 2.63 0.24
CA ASN A 45 8.17 3.05 1.54
C ASN A 45 8.37 4.57 1.68
N ALA A 46 8.43 5.31 0.57
CA ALA A 46 8.56 6.77 0.56
C ALA A 46 7.19 7.47 0.73
N LEU A 47 6.10 6.74 0.51
CA LEU A 47 4.74 7.19 0.73
C LEU A 47 4.25 6.78 2.12
N ARG A 48 3.40 7.62 2.70
CA ARG A 48 2.71 7.33 3.96
C ARG A 48 1.23 7.58 3.75
N LEU A 49 0.40 6.60 4.07
CA LEU A 49 -1.04 6.72 4.01
C LEU A 49 -1.60 6.82 5.42
N ALA A 50 -2.30 7.91 5.73
CA ALA A 50 -3.05 8.07 6.97
C ALA A 50 -4.54 7.89 6.66
N ILE A 51 -5.18 6.92 7.30
CA ILE A 51 -6.62 6.60 7.13
C ILE A 51 -7.33 7.05 8.40
N GLY A 52 -8.26 7.99 8.27
CA GLY A 52 -9.12 8.44 9.37
C GLY A 52 -10.47 7.71 9.38
N GLY A 53 -11.39 8.16 10.24
CA GLY A 53 -12.75 7.59 10.32
C GLY A 53 -13.64 7.90 9.10
N SER A 54 -13.17 8.74 8.17
CA SER A 54 -13.88 9.08 6.92
C SER A 54 -12.90 9.37 5.78
N SER A 55 -13.38 9.33 4.53
CA SER A 55 -12.57 9.69 3.34
C SER A 55 -12.02 11.12 3.39
N ARG A 56 -12.76 12.06 4.03
CA ARG A 56 -12.31 13.44 4.26
C ARG A 56 -11.15 13.56 5.25
N THR A 57 -10.96 12.58 6.12
CA THR A 57 -9.86 12.54 7.11
C THR A 57 -8.72 11.61 6.67
N THR A 58 -8.75 11.16 5.41
CA THR A 58 -7.78 10.23 4.84
C THR A 58 -6.88 10.95 3.85
N PHE A 59 -5.57 10.86 4.07
CA PHE A 59 -4.56 11.59 3.30
C PHE A 59 -3.33 10.73 3.07
N TYR A 60 -2.69 10.90 1.93
CA TYR A 60 -1.33 10.41 1.73
C TYR A 60 -0.35 11.58 1.73
N SER A 61 0.86 11.31 2.24
CA SER A 61 1.96 12.26 2.21
C SER A 61 3.24 11.61 1.71
N PHE A 62 4.07 12.44 1.08
CA PHE A 62 5.41 12.08 0.65
C PHE A 62 6.31 13.31 0.73
N THR A 63 7.61 13.08 0.89
CA THR A 63 8.63 14.14 0.82
C THR A 63 9.13 14.24 -0.61
N CYS A 64 9.10 15.45 -1.19
CA CYS A 64 9.62 15.68 -2.53
C CYS A 64 11.16 15.64 -2.52
N PRO A 65 11.83 14.77 -3.29
CA PRO A 65 13.30 14.70 -3.29
C PRO A 65 13.97 15.88 -4.04
N GLY A 66 13.20 16.70 -4.76
CA GLY A 66 13.74 17.87 -5.47
C GLY A 66 13.74 19.16 -4.67
N CYS A 67 12.85 19.31 -3.68
CA CYS A 67 12.74 20.53 -2.87
C CYS A 67 12.51 20.28 -1.38
N ASP A 68 12.57 19.02 -0.95
CA ASP A 68 12.36 18.53 0.42
C ASP A 68 11.01 18.92 1.07
N THR A 69 10.07 19.44 0.29
CA THR A 69 8.73 19.79 0.77
C THR A 69 7.89 18.55 1.05
N ALA A 70 7.24 18.53 2.23
CA ALA A 70 6.26 17.51 2.58
C ALA A 70 4.92 17.81 1.89
N VAL A 71 4.60 17.04 0.85
CA VAL A 71 3.36 17.19 0.07
C VAL A 71 2.28 16.31 0.68
N ARG A 72 1.09 16.89 0.93
CA ARG A 72 -0.10 16.17 1.41
C ARG A 72 -1.19 16.20 0.36
N LYS A 73 -1.81 15.06 0.08
CA LYS A 73 -2.90 14.94 -0.88
C LYS A 73 -4.03 14.10 -0.28
N PRO A 74 -5.31 14.47 -0.53
CA PRO A 74 -6.44 13.67 -0.07
C PRO A 74 -6.43 12.29 -0.75
N ALA A 75 -6.70 11.26 0.03
CA ALA A 75 -6.79 9.89 -0.44
C ALA A 75 -8.27 9.46 -0.47
N GLY A 76 -8.84 9.40 -1.68
CA GLY A 76 -10.16 8.79 -1.86
C GLY A 76 -10.09 7.26 -1.76
N ASP A 77 -11.24 6.60 -1.69
CA ASP A 77 -11.35 5.15 -1.42
C ASP A 77 -10.51 4.29 -2.39
N ARG A 78 -10.52 4.65 -3.68
CA ARG A 78 -9.73 3.96 -4.70
C ARG A 78 -8.22 4.11 -4.49
N ILE A 79 -7.76 5.30 -4.07
CA ILE A 79 -6.34 5.55 -3.78
C ILE A 79 -5.92 4.78 -2.54
N VAL A 80 -6.78 4.74 -1.50
CA VAL A 80 -6.54 3.95 -0.29
C VAL A 80 -6.37 2.47 -0.63
N GLN A 81 -7.25 1.91 -1.44
CA GLN A 81 -7.16 0.51 -1.87
C GLN A 81 -5.87 0.22 -2.62
N LEU A 82 -5.49 1.06 -3.59
CA LEU A 82 -4.28 0.88 -4.37
C LEU A 82 -3.01 0.97 -3.51
N LEU A 83 -2.91 2.00 -2.66
CA LEU A 83 -1.73 2.19 -1.82
C LEU A 83 -1.63 1.11 -0.74
N SER A 84 -2.74 0.73 -0.12
CA SER A 84 -2.75 -0.32 0.91
C SER A 84 -2.42 -1.69 0.31
N GLY A 85 -2.99 -2.02 -0.86
CA GLY A 85 -2.71 -3.28 -1.57
C GLY A 85 -1.28 -3.39 -2.08
N ALA A 86 -0.65 -2.26 -2.39
CA ALA A 86 0.75 -2.20 -2.83
C ALA A 86 1.77 -2.16 -1.67
N GLY A 87 1.33 -2.23 -0.41
CA GLY A 87 2.22 -2.30 0.76
C GLY A 87 2.77 -0.96 1.25
N VAL A 88 2.11 0.16 0.92
CA VAL A 88 2.45 1.46 1.51
C VAL A 88 2.20 1.43 3.02
N ARG A 89 3.06 2.09 3.80
CA ARG A 89 2.88 2.17 5.26
C ARG A 89 1.58 2.90 5.59
N THR A 90 0.64 2.15 6.16
CA THR A 90 -0.67 2.66 6.55
C THR A 90 -0.69 2.97 8.04
N LEU A 91 -1.08 4.20 8.38
CA LEU A 91 -1.37 4.65 9.73
C LEU A 91 -2.88 4.79 9.85
N ARG A 92 -3.51 3.97 10.70
CA ARG A 92 -4.93 4.15 11.04
C ARG A 92 -5.05 5.08 12.23
N LEU A 93 -5.68 6.23 12.02
CA LEU A 93 -5.98 7.18 13.07
C LEU A 93 -7.25 6.69 13.77
N HIS A 94 -7.10 6.18 14.99
CA HIS A 94 -8.25 5.94 15.84
C HIS A 94 -8.77 7.30 16.30
N SER A 95 -9.96 7.66 15.84
CA SER A 95 -10.66 8.82 16.37
C SER A 95 -11.16 8.45 17.76
N THR A 96 -10.39 8.79 18.80
CA THR A 96 -10.91 8.83 20.17
C THR A 96 -11.80 10.05 20.28
N VAL A 97 -13.09 9.88 19.97
CA VAL A 97 -14.15 10.84 20.28
C VAL A 97 -14.88 10.34 21.51
#